data_AF-A0A0K2T4L9-F1
#
_entry.id   AF-A0A0K2T4L9-F1
#
_cell.length_a   1.000
_cell.length_b   1.000
_cell.length_c   1.000
_cell.angle_alpha   90.00
_cell.angle_beta   90.00
_cell.angle_gamma   90.00
#
_symmetry.space_group_name_H-M   'P 1'
#
loop_
_entity.id
_entity.type
_entity.pdbx_description
1 polymer ?
#
loop_
_entity_poly.entity_id
_entity_poly.type
_entity_poly.pdbx_seq_one_letter_code
_entity_poly.pdbx_strand_id
1 'polypeptide(L)'
;MSKHMSLLADLKTMVETKKVAGSGVLLLDNYTDRIQVLQNMVHCADLSNPTKPLEIYRRWCDLIMEEFFKQGDKERDTGLDISPMCDRHNATIQKSQVGFIDYIVHPLWETWADLVHPDAQDILDTLEDNRDWYQSQIPISPSSSTNDLREEDESG
;
A
#
# COMPACT_ATOMS: atom_id res chain seq x y z
N MET A 1 3.40 -5.11 11.26
CA MET A 1 2.27 -5.57 10.41
C MET A 1 1.13 -6.27 11.14
N SER A 2 1.33 -7.29 12.00
CA SER A 2 0.19 -8.01 12.63
C SER A 2 -0.76 -7.13 13.48
N LYS A 3 -0.26 -6.03 14.04
CA LYS A 3 -1.03 -5.05 14.81
C LYS A 3 -1.54 -3.85 14.00
N HIS A 4 -1.33 -3.85 12.68
CA HIS A 4 -1.64 -2.72 11.81
C HIS A 4 -3.11 -2.28 11.93
N MET A 5 -4.06 -3.23 11.87
CA MET A 5 -5.48 -2.92 11.93
C MET A 5 -5.90 -2.36 13.29
N SER A 6 -5.26 -2.80 14.39
CA SER A 6 -5.51 -2.22 15.72
C SER A 6 -5.02 -0.77 15.79
N LEU A 7 -3.78 -0.52 15.34
CA LEU A 7 -3.22 0.84 15.32
C LEU A 7 -4.06 1.80 14.45
N LEU A 8 -4.53 1.32 13.29
CA LEU A 8 -5.39 2.08 12.39
C LEU A 8 -6.77 2.37 13.00
N ALA A 9 -7.40 1.39 13.65
CA ALA A 9 -8.70 1.58 14.31
C ALA A 9 -8.61 2.60 15.45
N ASP A 10 -7.54 2.52 16.24
CA ASP A 10 -7.27 3.47 17.30
C ASP A 10 -7.08 4.88 16.70
N LEU A 11 -6.27 5.02 15.64
CA LEU A 11 -6.04 6.30 14.95
C LEU A 11 -7.34 6.91 14.40
N LYS A 12 -8.21 6.10 13.77
CA LYS A 12 -9.52 6.55 13.29
C LYS A 12 -10.40 7.09 14.42
N THR A 13 -10.44 6.38 15.55
CA THR A 13 -11.18 6.83 16.73
C THR A 13 -10.65 8.18 17.24
N MET A 14 -9.34 8.39 17.19
CA MET A 14 -8.73 9.67 17.57
C MET A 14 -9.10 10.81 16.60
N VAL A 15 -9.13 10.55 15.30
CA VAL A 15 -9.58 11.54 14.30
C VAL A 15 -11.04 11.93 14.53
N GLU A 16 -11.92 10.97 14.81
CA GLU A 16 -13.35 11.23 15.08
C GLU A 16 -13.57 12.04 16.37
N THR A 17 -12.72 11.84 17.37
CA THR A 17 -12.81 12.51 18.67
C THR A 17 -11.97 13.78 18.76
N LYS A 18 -11.31 14.16 17.65
CA LYS A 18 -10.33 15.25 17.57
C LYS A 18 -10.92 16.57 18.05
N LYS A 19 -10.44 17.03 19.21
CA LYS A 19 -10.65 18.41 19.67
C LYS A 19 -9.51 19.25 19.11
N VAL A 20 -9.74 19.89 17.98
CA VAL A 20 -8.81 20.90 17.46
C VAL A 20 -8.88 22.10 18.41
N ALA A 21 -7.77 22.43 19.06
CA ALA A 21 -7.68 23.70 19.77
C ALA A 21 -7.85 24.83 18.75
N GLY A 22 -8.43 25.98 19.12
CA GLY A 22 -8.70 27.07 18.17
C GLY A 22 -7.47 27.62 17.41
N SER A 23 -6.27 27.11 17.69
CA SER A 23 -4.99 27.37 17.01
C SER A 23 -4.65 26.40 15.87
N GLY A 24 -5.47 25.38 15.58
CA GLY A 24 -5.16 24.35 14.56
C GLY A 24 -4.17 23.27 15.02
N VAL A 25 -3.72 23.32 16.27
CA VAL A 25 -2.80 22.34 16.85
C VAL A 25 -3.57 21.22 17.54
N LEU A 26 -3.07 19.98 17.40
CA LEU A 26 -3.65 18.81 18.04
C LEU A 26 -3.46 18.85 19.55
N LEU A 27 -4.54 18.61 20.29
CA LEU A 27 -4.53 18.64 21.75
C LEU A 27 -4.51 17.20 22.28
N LEU A 28 -3.39 16.81 22.90
CA LEU A 28 -3.12 15.45 23.42
C LEU A 28 -2.87 15.51 24.92
N ASP A 29 -3.96 15.53 25.70
CA ASP A 29 -3.92 15.86 27.14
C ASP A 29 -3.34 14.74 28.02
N ASN A 30 -3.42 13.49 27.57
CA ASN A 30 -3.02 12.35 28.39
C ASN A 30 -1.90 11.53 27.72
N TYR A 31 -1.31 10.62 28.49
CA TYR A 31 -0.23 9.76 27.99
C TYR A 31 -0.72 8.80 26.90
N THR A 32 -1.92 8.24 27.05
CA THR A 32 -2.50 7.27 26.11
C THR A 32 -2.64 7.85 24.71
N ASP A 33 -3.17 9.07 24.58
CA ASP A 33 -3.32 9.72 23.28
C ASP A 33 -1.95 10.02 22.67
N ARG A 34 -1.01 10.55 23.46
CA ARG A 34 0.35 10.84 22.99
C ARG A 34 1.08 9.59 22.50
N ILE A 35 1.01 8.48 23.24
CA ILE A 35 1.70 7.25 22.84
C ILE A 35 1.04 6.63 21.59
N GLN A 36 -0.29 6.71 21.47
CA GLN A 36 -1.01 6.21 20.31
C GLN A 36 -0.66 6.99 19.03
N VAL A 37 -0.53 8.32 19.11
CA VAL A 37 -0.03 9.15 18.00
C VAL A 37 1.40 8.77 17.65
N LEU A 38 2.29 8.64 18.63
CA LEU A 38 3.69 8.29 18.39
C LEU A 38 3.85 6.89 17.76
N GLN A 39 3.06 5.91 18.19
CA GLN A 39 3.04 4.58 17.58
C GLN A 39 2.61 4.64 16.12
N ASN A 40 1.54 5.38 15.82
CA ASN A 40 1.08 5.55 14.44
C ASN A 40 2.07 6.36 13.60
N MET A 41 2.73 7.38 14.16
CA MET A 41 3.74 8.17 13.47
C MET A 41 4.92 7.31 13.01
N VAL A 42 5.45 6.48 13.92
CA VAL A 42 6.55 5.55 13.58
C VAL A 42 6.08 4.48 12.60
N HIS A 43 4.84 3.99 12.74
CA HIS A 43 4.26 3.02 11.81
C HIS A 43 4.05 3.61 10.40
N CYS A 44 3.62 4.87 10.30
CA CYS A 44 3.57 5.61 9.03
C CYS A 44 4.97 5.75 8.43
N ALA A 45 5.98 6.09 9.26
CA ALA A 45 7.36 6.19 8.79
C ALA A 45 7.88 4.86 8.23
N ASP A 46 7.60 3.73 8.90
CA ASP A 46 7.94 2.38 8.44
C ASP A 46 7.25 2.03 7.10
N LEU A 47 5.99 2.46 6.94
CA LEU A 47 5.20 2.27 5.72
C LEU A 47 5.21 3.48 4.78
N SER A 48 6.29 4.28 4.80
CA SER A 48 6.37 5.52 4.02
C SER A 48 6.96 5.32 2.62
N ASN A 49 7.46 4.14 2.26
CA ASN A 49 8.12 3.94 0.97
C ASN A 49 7.24 4.35 -0.23
N PRO A 50 5.95 3.98 -0.29
CA PRO A 50 5.08 4.35 -1.40
C PRO A 50 4.70 5.83 -1.46
N THR A 51 5.02 6.60 -0.42
CA THR A 51 4.71 8.05 -0.35
C THR A 51 5.91 8.94 -0.73
N LYS A 52 7.02 8.34 -1.17
CA LYS A 52 8.23 9.08 -1.58
C LYS A 52 8.25 9.31 -3.09
N PRO A 53 9.08 10.24 -3.60
CA PRO A 53 9.33 10.37 -5.03
C PRO A 53 9.56 9.00 -5.69
N LEU A 54 8.96 8.78 -6.86
CA LEU A 54 8.89 7.47 -7.51
C LEU A 54 10.25 6.77 -7.62
N GLU A 55 11.34 7.51 -7.88
CA GLU A 55 12.69 6.96 -7.95
C GLU A 55 13.15 6.30 -6.64
N ILE A 56 12.78 6.88 -5.50
CA ILE A 56 13.09 6.36 -4.17
C ILE A 56 12.20 5.16 -3.88
N TYR A 57 10.90 5.27 -4.17
CA TYR A 57 9.95 4.18 -3.95
C TYR A 57 10.34 2.93 -4.75
N ARG A 58 10.67 3.08 -6.04
CA ARG A 58 11.09 1.97 -6.89
C ARG A 58 12.33 1.26 -6.34
N ARG A 59 13.32 2.00 -5.85
CA ARG A 59 14.51 1.41 -5.21
C ARG A 59 14.14 0.57 -3.98
N TRP A 60 13.23 1.05 -3.14
CA TRP A 60 12.74 0.27 -2.00
C TRP A 60 11.96 -0.96 -2.42
N CYS A 61 11.14 -0.86 -3.48
CA CYS A 61 10.42 -1.98 -4.06
C CYS A 61 11.40 -3.07 -4.54
N ASP A 62 12.46 -2.71 -5.26
CA ASP A 62 13.47 -3.66 -5.73
C ASP A 62 14.14 -4.38 -4.54
N LEU A 63 14.51 -3.64 -3.49
CA LEU A 63 15.17 -4.19 -2.30
C LEU A 63 14.26 -5.17 -1.53
N ILE A 64 12.99 -4.81 -1.29
CA ILE A 64 12.07 -5.69 -0.56
C ILE A 64 11.70 -6.94 -1.37
N MET A 65 11.56 -6.81 -2.70
CA MET A 65 11.30 -7.96 -3.56
C MET A 65 12.52 -8.89 -3.61
N GLU A 66 13.74 -8.36 -3.65
CA GLU A 66 14.95 -9.17 -3.55
C GLU A 66 14.99 -9.96 -2.23
N GLU A 67 14.62 -9.33 -1.11
CA GLU A 67 14.53 -10.00 0.19
C GLU A 67 13.48 -11.12 0.19
N PHE A 68 12.26 -10.85 -0.30
CA PHE A 68 11.19 -11.84 -0.40
C PHE A 68 11.59 -13.02 -1.29
N PHE A 69 12.24 -12.77 -2.42
CA PHE A 69 12.69 -13.84 -3.30
C PHE A 69 13.80 -14.69 -2.69
N LYS A 70 14.71 -14.08 -1.91
CA LYS A 70 15.71 -14.85 -1.14
C LYS A 70 15.06 -15.72 -0.06
N GLN A 71 13.95 -15.27 0.54
CA GLN A 71 13.17 -16.10 1.44
C GLN A 71 12.51 -17.27 0.70
N GLY A 72 11.86 -17.00 -0.44
CA GLY A 72 11.19 -18.04 -1.24
C GLY A 72 12.14 -19.08 -1.80
N ASP A 73 13.36 -18.70 -2.16
CA ASP A 73 14.40 -19.65 -2.56
C ASP A 73 14.75 -20.61 -1.41
N LYS A 74 14.91 -20.10 -0.18
CA LYS A 74 15.18 -20.94 0.99
C LYS A 74 14.01 -21.84 1.34
N GLU A 75 12.77 -21.34 1.24
CA GLU A 75 11.56 -22.14 1.45
C GLU A 75 11.50 -23.30 0.45
N ARG A 76 11.75 -23.02 -0.83
CA ARG A 76 11.84 -24.03 -1.88
C ARG A 76 12.95 -25.05 -1.64
N ASP A 77 14.16 -24.60 -1.31
CA ASP A 77 15.32 -25.47 -1.07
C ASP A 77 15.13 -26.39 0.15
N THR A 78 14.30 -25.98 1.10
CA THR A 78 13.98 -26.75 2.31
C THR A 78 12.69 -27.56 2.19
N GLY A 79 12.01 -27.51 1.04
CA GLY A 79 10.76 -28.23 0.79
C GLY A 79 9.55 -27.68 1.56
N LEU A 80 9.58 -26.40 1.94
CA LEU A 80 8.46 -25.69 2.54
C LEU A 80 7.56 -25.08 1.45
N ASP A 81 6.30 -24.82 1.80
CA ASP A 81 5.42 -24.00 0.97
C ASP A 81 5.98 -22.58 0.88
N ILE A 82 6.08 -22.05 -0.34
CA ILE A 82 6.62 -20.70 -0.57
C ILE A 82 5.60 -19.67 -0.09
N SER A 83 6.06 -18.73 0.74
CA SER A 83 5.26 -17.65 1.28
C SER A 83 4.67 -16.77 0.17
N PRO A 84 3.48 -16.16 0.40
CA PRO A 84 2.93 -15.18 -0.54
C PRO A 84 3.97 -14.12 -0.91
N MET A 85 4.00 -13.73 -2.20
CA MET A 85 4.96 -12.76 -2.76
C MET A 85 6.42 -13.19 -2.83
N CYS A 86 6.79 -14.34 -2.26
CA CYS A 86 8.18 -14.79 -2.20
C CYS A 86 8.60 -15.64 -3.41
N ASP A 87 7.67 -16.06 -4.27
CA ASP A 87 8.02 -16.79 -5.50
C ASP A 87 8.33 -15.86 -6.68
N ARG A 88 9.62 -15.72 -6.99
CA ARG A 88 10.12 -14.94 -8.14
C ARG A 88 9.60 -15.40 -9.51
N HIS A 89 9.08 -16.62 -9.63
CA HIS A 89 8.57 -17.16 -10.89
C HIS A 89 7.09 -16.87 -11.13
N ASN A 90 6.35 -16.45 -10.10
CA ASN A 90 4.90 -16.23 -10.17
C ASN A 90 4.46 -14.85 -9.64
N ALA A 91 5.38 -14.07 -9.06
CA ALA A 91 5.06 -12.76 -8.50
C ALA A 91 4.76 -11.72 -9.59
N THR A 92 3.60 -11.06 -9.50
CA THR A 92 3.31 -9.84 -10.27
C THR A 92 3.54 -8.62 -9.40
N ILE A 93 4.78 -8.11 -9.38
CA ILE A 93 5.22 -7.02 -8.49
C ILE A 93 4.26 -5.83 -8.53
N GLN A 94 3.85 -5.41 -9.74
CA GLN A 94 3.00 -4.24 -9.94
C GLN A 94 1.63 -4.39 -9.28
N LYS A 95 0.95 -5.52 -9.50
CA LYS A 95 -0.34 -5.83 -8.86
C LYS A 95 -0.22 -5.83 -7.34
N SER A 96 0.90 -6.34 -6.83
CA SER A 96 1.11 -6.43 -5.40
C SER A 96 1.44 -5.10 -4.75
N GLN A 97 2.15 -4.20 -5.44
CA GLN A 97 2.33 -2.82 -4.98
C GLN A 97 0.99 -2.06 -4.97
N VAL A 98 0.17 -2.19 -6.02
CA VAL A 98 -1.18 -1.60 -6.03
C VAL A 98 -2.03 -2.12 -4.87
N GLY A 99 -2.09 -3.45 -4.68
CA GLY A 99 -2.84 -4.04 -3.56
C GLY A 99 -2.30 -3.62 -2.20
N PHE A 100 -0.99 -3.53 -2.04
CA PHE A 100 -0.39 -3.05 -0.79
C PHE A 100 -0.76 -1.59 -0.50
N ILE A 101 -0.78 -0.73 -1.52
CA ILE A 101 -1.23 0.64 -1.36
C ILE A 101 -2.72 0.68 -0.99
N ASP A 102 -3.57 0.04 -1.79
CA ASP A 102 -5.02 0.09 -1.64
C ASP A 102 -5.50 -0.47 -0.27
N TYR A 103 -4.87 -1.55 0.23
CA TYR A 103 -5.35 -2.24 1.43
C TYR A 103 -4.62 -1.88 2.72
N ILE A 104 -3.41 -1.31 2.66
CA ILE A 104 -2.57 -1.09 3.84
C ILE A 104 -2.11 0.37 3.94
N VAL A 105 -1.46 0.88 2.90
CA VAL A 105 -0.73 2.15 2.99
C VAL A 105 -1.68 3.33 2.86
N HIS A 106 -2.58 3.32 1.88
CA HIS A 106 -3.54 4.40 1.65
C HIS A 106 -4.49 4.59 2.84
N PRO A 107 -5.15 3.55 3.39
CA PRO A 107 -6.04 3.74 4.54
C PRO A 107 -5.32 4.33 5.77
N LEU A 108 -4.04 4.00 5.96
CA LEU A 108 -3.23 4.54 7.04
C LEU A 108 -2.88 6.00 6.81
N TRP A 109 -2.34 6.34 5.64
CA TRP A 109 -1.90 7.69 5.33
C TRP A 109 -3.05 8.67 5.17
N GLU A 110 -4.21 8.22 4.66
CA GLU A 110 -5.45 9.00 4.62
C GLU A 110 -5.90 9.35 6.05
N THR A 111 -5.97 8.37 6.94
CA THR A 111 -6.35 8.62 8.35
C THR A 111 -5.33 9.53 9.06
N TRP A 112 -4.04 9.37 8.76
CA TRP A 112 -3.00 10.25 9.28
C TRP A 112 -3.16 11.68 8.75
N ALA A 113 -3.45 11.84 7.46
CA ALA A 113 -3.69 13.14 6.84
C ALA A 113 -4.90 13.85 7.45
N ASP A 114 -5.98 13.15 7.76
CA ASP A 114 -7.11 13.72 8.51
C ASP A 114 -6.69 14.19 9.92
N LEU A 115 -5.82 13.43 10.59
CA LEU A 115 -5.30 13.79 11.90
C LEU A 115 -4.45 15.07 11.85
N VAL A 116 -3.67 15.29 10.80
CA VAL A 116 -2.76 16.45 10.70
C VAL A 116 -3.17 17.46 9.63
N HIS A 117 -4.42 17.40 9.15
CA HIS A 117 -4.87 18.22 8.02
C HIS A 117 -4.57 19.71 8.24
N PRO A 118 -3.97 20.41 7.25
CA PRO A 118 -3.69 19.96 5.87
C PRO A 118 -2.27 19.42 5.63
N ASP A 119 -1.46 19.21 6.68
CA ASP A 119 0.01 19.15 6.59
C ASP A 119 0.55 17.95 5.79
N ALA A 120 -0.24 16.89 5.59
CA ALA A 120 0.19 15.68 4.89
C ALA A 120 -0.36 15.55 3.46
N GLN A 121 -0.99 16.59 2.90
CA GLN A 121 -1.62 16.51 1.57
C GLN A 121 -0.61 16.13 0.48
N ASP A 122 0.55 16.77 0.41
CA ASP A 122 1.59 16.47 -0.59
C ASP A 122 2.06 15.00 -0.53
N ILE A 123 2.04 14.39 0.67
CA ILE A 123 2.41 12.99 0.88
C ILE A 123 1.33 12.07 0.31
N LEU A 124 0.06 12.41 0.48
CA LEU A 124 -1.07 11.65 -0.04
C LEU A 124 -1.15 11.76 -1.57
N ASP A 125 -0.95 12.96 -2.13
CA ASP A 125 -0.90 13.18 -3.57
C ASP A 125 0.21 12.33 -4.22
N THR A 126 1.41 12.31 -3.61
CA THR A 126 2.53 11.47 -4.09
C THR A 126 2.20 9.97 -4.00
N LEU A 127 1.47 9.55 -2.98
CA LEU A 127 1.04 8.15 -2.83
C LEU A 127 0.08 7.73 -3.95
N GLU A 128 -0.89 8.58 -4.28
CA GLU A 128 -1.84 8.37 -5.36
C GLU A 128 -1.13 8.32 -6.73
N ASP A 129 -0.25 9.27 -7.00
CA ASP A 129 0.56 9.30 -8.24
C ASP A 129 1.39 8.01 -8.40
N ASN A 130 2.04 7.55 -7.34
CA ASN A 130 2.82 6.33 -7.35
C ASN A 130 1.96 5.08 -7.55
N ARG A 131 0.78 5.05 -6.92
CA ARG A 131 -0.20 3.96 -7.06
C ARG A 131 -0.67 3.84 -8.51
N ASP A 132 -1.01 4.95 -9.12
CA ASP A 132 -1.44 5.01 -10.52
C ASP A 132 -0.32 4.68 -11.49
N TRP A 133 0.91 5.10 -11.19
CA TRP A 133 2.08 4.65 -11.94
C TRP A 133 2.20 3.13 -11.92
N TYR A 134 2.17 2.48 -10.75
CA TYR A 134 2.23 1.01 -10.68
C TYR A 134 1.05 0.33 -11.36
N GLN A 135 -0.17 0.88 -11.25
CA GLN A 135 -1.34 0.40 -11.95
C GLN A 135 -1.16 0.44 -13.48
N SER A 136 -0.57 1.52 -14.01
CA SER A 136 -0.29 1.67 -15.45
C SER A 136 0.73 0.66 -15.99
N GLN A 137 1.59 0.13 -15.11
CA GLN A 137 2.61 -0.87 -15.46
C GLN A 137 2.06 -2.31 -15.46
N ILE A 138 0.81 -2.54 -15.04
CA ILE A 138 0.21 -3.88 -15.05
C ILE A 138 -0.10 -4.26 -16.52
N PRO A 139 0.44 -5.38 -17.03
CA PRO A 139 0.15 -5.82 -18.39
C PRO A 139 -1.36 -6.04 -18.59
N ILE A 140 -1.90 -5.49 -19.68
CA ILE A 140 -3.26 -5.79 -20.11
C ILE A 140 -3.28 -7.26 -20.52
N SER A 141 -4.07 -8.09 -19.84
CA SER A 141 -4.31 -9.47 -20.29
C SER A 141 -4.82 -9.42 -21.74
N PRO A 142 -4.30 -10.24 -22.68
CA PRO A 142 -4.84 -10.26 -24.03
C PRO A 142 -6.33 -10.59 -23.95
N SER A 143 -7.18 -9.63 -24.34
CA SER A 143 -8.62 -9.82 -24.43
C SER A 143 -8.89 -10.93 -25.44
N SER A 144 -9.56 -12.00 -25.02
CA SER A 144 -10.10 -13.05 -25.89
C SER A 144 -11.29 -12.50 -26.70
N SER A 145 -11.04 -11.58 -27.62
CA SER A 145 -12.10 -10.84 -28.33
C SER A 145 -11.75 -10.60 -29.79
N THR A 146 -11.41 -11.68 -30.50
CA THR A 146 -11.45 -11.75 -31.96
C THR A 146 -11.45 -13.22 -32.36
N ASN A 147 -12.62 -13.84 -32.54
CA ASN A 147 -12.80 -14.89 -33.57
C ASN A 147 -14.24 -15.38 -33.86
N ASP A 148 -15.30 -14.99 -33.15
CA ASP A 148 -16.63 -15.59 -33.40
C ASP A 148 -17.60 -14.74 -34.24
N LEU A 149 -17.17 -14.16 -35.38
CA LEU A 149 -18.10 -13.48 -36.31
C LEU A 149 -17.82 -13.73 -37.80
N ARG A 150 -17.26 -14.89 -38.18
CA ARG A 150 -17.11 -15.23 -39.62
C ARG A 150 -17.42 -16.70 -39.93
N GLU A 151 -18.53 -17.24 -39.45
CA GLU A 151 -19.08 -18.49 -39.98
C GLU A 151 -20.61 -18.46 -39.93
N GLU A 152 -21.27 -17.55 -40.65
CA GLU A 152 -22.73 -17.64 -40.87
C GLU A 152 -23.18 -17.17 -42.26
N ASP A 153 -22.31 -17.21 -43.28
CA ASP A 153 -22.68 -16.77 -44.65
C ASP A 153 -22.29 -17.73 -45.79
N GLU A 154 -22.06 -19.02 -45.51
CA GLU A 154 -21.90 -20.04 -46.57
C GLU A 154 -22.54 -21.40 -46.21
N SER A 155 -23.86 -21.42 -46.11
CA SER A 155 -24.71 -22.60 -46.34
C SER A 155 -26.12 -22.06 -46.50
N GLY A 156 -26.70 -21.95 -47.70
CA GLY A 156 -26.94 -23.03 -48.66
C GLY A 156 -28.45 -23.14 -48.82
#